data_AF-A0AAW4KYS5-F1
#
_entry.id   AF-A0AAW4KYS5-F1
#
_cell.length_a   1.000
_cell.length_b   1.000
_cell.length_c   1.000
_cell.angle_alpha   90.00
_cell.angle_beta   90.00
_cell.angle_gamma   90.00
#
_symmetry.space_group_name_H-M   'P 1'
#
loop_
_entity.id
_entity.type
_entity.pdbx_description
1 polymer ?
#
loop_
_entity_poly.entity_id
_entity_poly.type
_entity_poly.pdbx_seq_one_letter_code
_entity_poly.pdbx_strand_id
1 'polypeptide(L)'
;MTPDIPGIKFDWISFTLPAIYNESTLPQLIGNLFATPFELFHLQNRKRNYYKRSFLLSGQNGDKLIEIFCDPDTDKNPNTTLIQISGYALSAYAGNPLSIDVPELFRQVLYLGGKPTVLHIAMDDTANRLPWSEIVELSSPDRYQEQIVSPLIRPRHDGTPQPPICINNETVYFGRRSGRNSICIYRKDRLEQTKFPWLRVEYRTQDRPTAKAIAERIATGDELGPLVSGLVRRFLDFREKSYKTKYNRPSCAWWSEWLGNVDKMIISRDLAPRRKPVAKPKRSKTMEELIRDFDTLMARPTESDFQMLSEFLTRHGITELCKFDQPASEPPAIPIELLPAQEVNFAPDIWFD
;
A
#
# COMPACT_ATOMS: atom_id res chain seq x y z
N MET A 1 -3.50 -7.08 -25.04
CA MET A 1 -3.39 -6.70 -23.62
C MET A 1 -4.04 -7.81 -22.82
N THR A 2 -3.32 -8.44 -21.89
CA THR A 2 -3.92 -9.46 -21.03
C THR A 2 -4.81 -8.74 -20.03
N PRO A 3 -6.12 -9.07 -19.94
CA PRO A 3 -7.00 -8.39 -19.01
C PRO A 3 -6.55 -8.66 -17.58
N ASP A 4 -6.73 -7.65 -16.75
CA ASP A 4 -6.53 -7.72 -15.32
C ASP A 4 -7.45 -8.80 -14.69
N ILE A 5 -7.06 -9.40 -13.56
CA ILE A 5 -7.82 -10.50 -12.93
C ILE A 5 -8.90 -9.90 -12.01
N PRO A 6 -10.19 -10.20 -12.21
CA PRO A 6 -11.24 -9.70 -11.34
C PRO A 6 -11.06 -10.17 -9.89
N GLY A 7 -11.19 -9.26 -8.93
CA GLY A 7 -11.21 -9.61 -7.52
C GLY A 7 -11.22 -8.39 -6.61
N ILE A 8 -10.73 -8.57 -5.38
CA ILE A 8 -10.43 -7.48 -4.45
C ILE A 8 -8.92 -7.24 -4.40
N LYS A 9 -8.51 -5.98 -4.59
CA LYS A 9 -7.08 -5.61 -4.62
C LYS A 9 -6.86 -4.13 -4.43
N PHE A 10 -5.62 -3.77 -4.14
CA PHE A 10 -5.17 -2.39 -4.24
C PHE A 10 -4.97 -2.01 -5.71
N ASP A 11 -5.50 -0.87 -6.11
CA ASP A 11 -5.42 -0.30 -7.46
C ASP A 11 -4.51 0.95 -7.51
N TRP A 12 -4.15 1.48 -6.34
CA TRP A 12 -3.17 2.55 -6.19
C TRP A 12 -2.65 2.60 -4.76
N ILE A 13 -1.34 2.75 -4.58
CA ILE A 13 -0.72 2.98 -3.28
C ILE A 13 0.26 4.15 -3.40
N SER A 14 0.18 5.09 -2.47
CA SER A 14 1.10 6.22 -2.35
C SER A 14 1.52 6.38 -0.91
N PHE A 15 2.82 6.59 -0.65
CA PHE A 15 3.34 6.86 0.68
C PHE A 15 4.56 7.78 0.63
N THR A 16 4.82 8.49 1.73
CA THR A 16 6.04 9.27 1.91
C THR A 16 6.96 8.58 2.91
N LEU A 17 8.27 8.65 2.68
CA LEU A 17 9.30 8.23 3.63
C LEU A 17 9.96 9.46 4.24
N PRO A 18 10.32 9.45 5.54
CA PRO A 18 10.86 10.60 6.28
C PRO A 18 12.36 10.81 6.02
N ALA A 19 12.83 10.61 4.79
CA ALA A 19 14.20 10.85 4.38
C ALA A 19 14.27 11.26 2.90
N ILE A 20 15.32 12.00 2.53
CA ILE A 20 15.67 12.28 1.13
C ILE A 20 16.57 11.16 0.65
N TYR A 21 16.03 10.29 -0.21
CA TYR A 21 16.82 9.27 -0.87
C TYR A 21 17.38 9.85 -2.17
N ASN A 22 18.69 9.66 -2.37
CA ASN A 22 19.42 10.12 -3.55
C ASN A 22 19.88 8.90 -4.36
N GLU A 23 20.59 9.12 -5.47
CA GLU A 23 21.01 8.04 -6.37
C GLU A 23 21.91 6.98 -5.72
N SER A 24 22.62 7.31 -4.62
CA SER A 24 23.43 6.31 -3.91
C SER A 24 22.64 5.48 -2.91
N THR A 25 21.52 6.00 -2.36
CA THR A 25 20.70 5.28 -1.37
C THR A 25 19.43 4.64 -1.95
N LEU A 26 18.94 5.14 -3.09
CA LEU A 26 17.78 4.58 -3.80
C LEU A 26 17.94 3.10 -4.18
N PRO A 27 19.09 2.62 -4.69
CA PRO A 27 19.25 1.20 -5.04
C PRO A 27 18.93 0.25 -3.89
N GLN A 28 19.43 0.55 -2.69
CA GLN A 28 19.17 -0.26 -1.50
C GLN A 28 17.70 -0.19 -1.09
N LEU A 29 17.10 1.01 -1.08
CA LEU A 29 15.69 1.18 -0.71
C LEU A 29 14.77 0.39 -1.65
N ILE A 30 14.96 0.53 -2.97
CA ILE A 30 14.13 -0.10 -4.00
C ILE A 30 14.36 -1.61 -4.06
N GLY A 31 15.60 -2.07 -3.87
CA GLY A 31 15.91 -3.48 -3.70
C GLY A 31 15.17 -4.09 -2.51
N ASN A 32 15.09 -3.38 -1.39
CA ASN A 32 14.38 -3.85 -0.19
C ASN A 32 12.85 -3.86 -0.38
N LEU A 33 12.28 -2.75 -0.85
CA LEU A 33 10.82 -2.59 -0.97
C LEU A 33 10.20 -3.45 -2.08
N PHE A 34 10.89 -3.59 -3.21
CA PHE A 34 10.30 -4.14 -4.44
C PHE A 34 11.06 -5.34 -5.00
N ALA A 35 12.18 -5.75 -4.38
CA ALA A 35 13.06 -6.79 -4.89
C ALA A 35 13.44 -6.58 -6.37
N THR A 36 13.61 -5.31 -6.77
CA THR A 36 13.80 -4.87 -8.15
C THR A 36 15.05 -3.99 -8.26
N PRO A 37 15.91 -4.19 -9.26
CA PRO A 37 17.08 -3.34 -9.48
C PRO A 37 16.69 -1.90 -9.84
N PHE A 38 17.38 -0.92 -9.27
CA PHE A 38 17.09 0.50 -9.50
C PHE A 38 17.49 0.97 -10.91
N GLU A 39 18.39 0.25 -11.57
CA GLU A 39 18.85 0.51 -12.93
C GLU A 39 17.72 0.40 -13.97
N LEU A 40 16.60 -0.25 -13.61
CA LEU A 40 15.41 -0.32 -14.44
C LEU A 40 14.54 0.95 -14.36
N PHE A 41 14.86 1.88 -13.46
CA PHE A 41 14.14 3.14 -13.32
C PHE A 41 14.77 4.21 -14.21
N HIS A 42 13.92 4.93 -14.93
CA HIS A 42 14.34 6.02 -15.81
C HIS A 42 14.11 7.37 -15.12
N LEU A 43 15.13 8.23 -15.12
CA LEU A 43 15.00 9.62 -14.68
C LEU A 43 14.01 10.36 -15.60
N GLN A 44 13.04 11.03 -14.98
CA GLN A 44 12.11 11.91 -15.68
C GLN A 44 12.51 13.37 -15.43
N ASN A 45 12.77 14.11 -16.50
CA ASN A 45 13.14 15.53 -16.46
C ASN A 45 11.93 16.48 -16.20
N ARG A 46 10.95 16.03 -15.41
CA ARG A 46 9.75 16.81 -15.11
C ARG A 46 9.66 17.03 -13.60
N LYS A 47 9.63 18.30 -13.19
CA LYS A 47 9.21 18.68 -11.85
C LYS A 47 7.75 18.27 -11.68
N ARG A 48 7.46 17.48 -10.66
CA ARG A 48 6.09 17.06 -10.33
C ARG A 48 5.92 17.12 -8.83
N ASN A 49 4.80 17.67 -8.36
CA ASN A 49 4.44 17.70 -6.94
C ASN A 49 5.49 18.33 -6.02
N TYR A 50 6.16 19.39 -6.49
CA TYR A 50 7.26 20.06 -5.76
C TYR A 50 8.55 19.23 -5.66
N TYR A 51 8.65 18.08 -6.31
CA TYR A 51 9.90 17.31 -6.35
C TYR A 51 10.71 17.70 -7.59
N LYS A 52 12.02 17.88 -7.41
CA LYS A 52 12.91 18.30 -8.50
C LYS A 52 13.27 17.13 -9.42
N ARG A 53 13.36 15.92 -8.88
CA ARG A 53 13.65 14.69 -9.62
C ARG A 53 12.54 13.67 -9.45
N SER A 54 12.30 12.89 -10.50
CA SER A 54 11.46 11.71 -10.40
C SER A 54 12.03 10.56 -11.22
N PHE A 55 11.83 9.34 -10.74
CA PHE A 55 12.27 8.10 -11.37
C PHE A 55 11.05 7.25 -11.66
N LEU A 56 10.92 6.76 -12.89
CA LEU A 56 9.80 5.93 -13.32
C LEU A 56 10.29 4.53 -13.69
N LEU A 57 9.66 3.52 -13.09
CA LEU A 57 9.68 2.16 -13.62
C LEU A 57 8.45 1.95 -14.50
N SER A 58 8.69 1.51 -15.74
CA SER A 58 7.64 1.20 -16.71
C SER A 58 7.54 -0.30 -16.96
N GLY A 59 6.33 -0.76 -17.25
CA GLY A 59 6.07 -2.11 -17.73
C GLY A 59 6.45 -2.25 -19.22
N GLN A 60 6.36 -3.47 -19.74
CA GLN A 60 6.74 -3.77 -21.13
C GLN A 60 5.93 -2.98 -22.17
N ASN A 61 4.69 -2.60 -21.85
CA ASN A 61 3.82 -1.83 -22.74
C ASN A 61 3.91 -0.31 -22.51
N GLY A 62 4.87 0.16 -21.71
CA GLY A 62 5.00 1.57 -21.33
C GLY A 62 4.08 2.01 -20.19
N ASP A 63 3.32 1.08 -19.58
CA ASP A 63 2.50 1.36 -18.40
C ASP A 63 3.38 1.87 -17.25
N LYS A 64 2.90 2.86 -16.50
CA LYS A 64 3.61 3.34 -15.32
C LYS A 64 3.41 2.38 -14.16
N LEU A 65 4.48 1.80 -13.63
CA LEU A 65 4.41 0.85 -12.52
C LEU A 65 4.67 1.57 -11.19
N ILE A 66 5.86 2.15 -11.05
CA ILE A 66 6.30 2.83 -9.83
C ILE A 66 6.90 4.19 -10.20
N GLU A 67 6.43 5.25 -9.56
CA GLU A 67 7.04 6.60 -9.63
C GLU A 67 7.65 6.93 -8.26
N ILE A 68 8.92 7.34 -8.25
CA ILE A 68 9.65 7.80 -7.06
C ILE A 68 9.94 9.29 -7.25
N PHE A 69 9.57 10.12 -6.29
CA PHE A 69 9.81 11.55 -6.32
C PHE A 69 10.78 11.96 -5.21
N CYS A 70 11.88 12.60 -5.60
CA CYS A 70 13.00 12.95 -4.74
C CYS A 70 13.28 14.47 -4.79
N ASP A 71 14.02 14.94 -3.80
CA ASP A 71 14.41 16.35 -3.64
C ASP A 71 13.19 17.30 -3.63
N PRO A 72 12.37 17.24 -2.58
CA PRO A 72 11.25 18.14 -2.45
C PRO A 72 11.72 19.60 -2.38
N ASP A 73 10.91 20.49 -2.92
CA ASP A 73 10.99 21.91 -2.68
C ASP A 73 10.70 22.14 -1.20
N THR A 74 11.59 22.86 -0.52
CA THR A 74 11.78 22.80 0.93
C THR A 74 10.56 23.22 1.73
N ASP A 75 9.64 23.96 1.12
CA ASP A 75 8.57 24.66 1.84
C ASP A 75 7.34 23.80 2.11
N LYS A 76 7.13 22.70 1.37
CA LYS A 76 5.86 21.94 1.44
C LYS A 76 5.99 20.53 2.01
N ASN A 77 7.07 19.82 1.71
CA ASN A 77 7.32 18.47 2.22
C ASN A 77 8.81 18.27 2.50
N PRO A 78 9.41 19.08 3.40
CA PRO A 78 10.83 19.00 3.66
C PRO A 78 11.22 17.59 4.07
N ASN A 79 12.37 17.14 3.58
CA ASN A 79 12.99 15.88 3.97
C ASN A 79 12.15 14.62 3.72
N THR A 80 11.37 14.59 2.63
CA THR A 80 10.60 13.40 2.27
C THR A 80 10.90 12.90 0.86
N THR A 81 10.67 11.60 0.67
CA THR A 81 10.63 10.94 -0.64
C THR A 81 9.23 10.36 -0.81
N LEU A 82 8.56 10.68 -1.92
CA LEU A 82 7.23 10.16 -2.23
C LEU A 82 7.36 8.99 -3.20
N ILE A 83 6.69 7.89 -2.91
CA ILE A 83 6.62 6.73 -3.78
C ILE A 83 5.16 6.45 -4.12
N GLN A 84 4.89 6.26 -5.42
CA GLN A 84 3.57 5.94 -5.96
C GLN A 84 3.65 4.63 -6.74
N ILE A 85 2.68 3.76 -6.51
CA ILE A 85 2.57 2.43 -7.09
C ILE A 85 1.19 2.35 -7.73
N SER A 86 1.15 2.09 -9.04
CA SER A 86 -0.09 2.00 -9.79
C SER A 86 -0.76 0.63 -9.66
N GLY A 87 -2.02 0.52 -10.10
CA GLY A 87 -2.73 -0.75 -10.18
C GLY A 87 -2.08 -1.73 -11.16
N TYR A 88 -1.36 -1.24 -12.17
CA TYR A 88 -0.55 -2.10 -13.05
C TYR A 88 0.58 -2.77 -12.28
N ALA A 89 1.29 -2.06 -11.41
CA ALA A 89 2.33 -2.66 -10.57
C ALA A 89 1.80 -3.66 -9.54
N LEU A 90 0.53 -3.54 -9.17
CA LEU A 90 -0.14 -4.38 -8.17
C LEU A 90 -0.95 -5.53 -8.78
N SER A 91 -1.09 -5.58 -10.11
CA SER A 91 -1.81 -6.63 -10.82
C SER A 91 -0.87 -7.69 -11.37
N ALA A 92 -1.36 -8.92 -11.50
CA ALA A 92 -0.60 -10.04 -12.04
C ALA A 92 -0.64 -10.14 -13.57
N TYR A 93 -0.84 -9.03 -14.28
CA TYR A 93 -0.90 -9.04 -15.74
C TYR A 93 0.49 -9.37 -16.33
N ALA A 94 0.50 -10.01 -17.50
CA ALA A 94 1.70 -10.58 -18.11
C ALA A 94 2.85 -9.56 -18.38
N GLY A 95 2.53 -8.26 -18.43
CA GLY A 95 3.51 -7.19 -18.65
C GLY A 95 4.11 -6.61 -17.36
N ASN A 96 3.68 -7.07 -16.18
CA ASN A 96 4.21 -6.65 -14.89
C ASN A 96 5.38 -7.55 -14.46
N PRO A 97 6.63 -7.05 -14.43
CA PRO A 97 7.76 -7.83 -13.92
C PRO A 97 7.77 -7.91 -12.38
N LEU A 98 6.90 -7.17 -11.69
CA LEU A 98 6.91 -7.04 -10.25
C LEU A 98 6.03 -8.09 -9.57
N SER A 99 6.45 -8.47 -8.37
CA SER A 99 5.68 -9.30 -7.45
C SER A 99 5.66 -8.61 -6.09
N ILE A 100 4.77 -7.62 -5.94
CA ILE A 100 4.64 -6.84 -4.71
C ILE A 100 3.76 -7.58 -3.71
N ASP A 101 4.35 -8.04 -2.61
CA ASP A 101 3.60 -8.50 -1.43
C ASP A 101 3.15 -7.26 -0.65
N VAL A 102 1.90 -6.85 -0.82
CA VAL A 102 1.36 -5.62 -0.21
C VAL A 102 1.45 -5.62 1.32
N PRO A 103 1.09 -6.70 2.05
CA PRO A 103 1.38 -6.81 3.48
C PRO A 103 2.85 -6.58 3.86
N GLU A 104 3.80 -7.18 3.13
CA GLU A 104 5.24 -6.95 3.35
C GLU A 104 5.63 -5.49 3.07
N LEU A 105 5.15 -4.93 1.96
CA LEU A 105 5.37 -3.54 1.60
C LEU A 105 4.93 -2.60 2.73
N PHE A 106 3.70 -2.76 3.24
CA PHE A 106 3.24 -1.92 4.34
C PHE A 106 4.06 -2.13 5.63
N ARG A 107 4.47 -3.36 5.96
CA ARG A 107 5.37 -3.60 7.10
C ARG A 107 6.68 -2.84 6.96
N GLN A 108 7.32 -2.89 5.80
CA GLN A 108 8.58 -2.19 5.55
C GLN A 108 8.40 -0.66 5.53
N VAL A 109 7.36 -0.15 4.87
CA VAL A 109 7.06 1.29 4.86
C VAL A 109 6.84 1.82 6.26
N LEU A 110 6.03 1.13 7.08
CA LEU A 110 5.77 1.53 8.46
C LEU A 110 7.05 1.42 9.33
N TYR A 111 7.87 0.38 9.13
CA TYR A 111 9.15 0.22 9.82
C TYR A 111 10.12 1.38 9.54
N LEU A 112 10.14 1.89 8.30
CA LEU A 112 10.94 3.05 7.90
C LEU A 112 10.33 4.40 8.36
N GLY A 113 9.27 4.39 9.18
CA GLY A 113 8.55 5.60 9.60
C GLY A 113 7.74 6.26 8.48
N GLY A 114 7.47 5.51 7.40
CA GLY A 114 6.71 5.98 6.25
C GLY A 114 5.24 6.23 6.56
N LYS A 115 4.63 7.13 5.79
CA LYS A 115 3.25 7.57 5.96
C LYS A 115 2.46 7.28 4.68
N PRO A 116 1.52 6.33 4.70
CA PRO A 116 0.56 6.16 3.62
C PRO A 116 -0.21 7.47 3.38
N THR A 117 -0.33 7.86 2.11
CA THR A 117 -0.94 9.13 1.69
C THR A 117 -2.16 8.94 0.82
N VAL A 118 -2.15 7.96 -0.10
CA VAL A 118 -3.29 7.64 -0.95
C VAL A 118 -3.39 6.12 -1.08
N LEU A 119 -4.60 5.59 -0.92
CA LEU A 119 -4.92 4.19 -1.19
C LEU A 119 -6.19 4.11 -2.02
N HIS A 120 -6.14 3.36 -3.11
CA HIS A 120 -7.32 2.95 -3.86
C HIS A 120 -7.47 1.44 -3.76
N ILE A 121 -8.68 0.98 -3.45
CA ILE A 121 -9.03 -0.43 -3.32
C ILE A 121 -10.16 -0.73 -4.31
N ALA A 122 -9.89 -1.60 -5.28
CA ALA A 122 -10.84 -2.05 -6.27
C ALA A 122 -11.54 -3.35 -5.84
N MET A 123 -12.83 -3.43 -6.13
CA MET A 123 -13.70 -4.58 -5.92
C MET A 123 -14.46 -4.85 -7.22
N ASP A 124 -14.16 -5.97 -7.85
CA ASP A 124 -14.72 -6.35 -9.15
C ASP A 124 -15.96 -7.21 -9.01
N ASP A 125 -16.99 -6.92 -9.81
CA ASP A 125 -18.19 -7.73 -10.02
C ASP A 125 -18.28 -8.18 -11.48
N THR A 126 -17.96 -9.46 -11.70
CA THR A 126 -18.10 -10.12 -13.00
C THR A 126 -19.29 -11.06 -13.08
N ALA A 127 -20.00 -11.23 -11.97
CA ALA A 127 -21.21 -12.04 -11.90
C ALA A 127 -22.49 -11.22 -12.15
N ASN A 128 -22.34 -9.92 -12.48
CA ASN A 128 -23.45 -9.01 -12.75
C ASN A 128 -24.45 -8.94 -11.58
N ARG A 129 -23.94 -8.94 -10.34
CA ARG A 129 -24.73 -8.75 -9.12
C ARG A 129 -25.14 -7.30 -8.92
N LEU A 130 -24.31 -6.37 -9.41
CA LEU A 130 -24.57 -4.94 -9.36
C LEU A 130 -25.38 -4.51 -10.60
N PRO A 131 -26.63 -4.03 -10.43
CA PRO A 131 -27.46 -3.58 -11.54
C PRO A 131 -27.05 -2.17 -12.00
N TRP A 132 -26.16 -2.07 -13.01
CA TRP A 132 -25.64 -0.77 -13.48
C TRP A 132 -26.73 0.27 -13.77
N SER A 133 -27.80 -0.11 -14.47
CA SER A 133 -28.90 0.81 -14.81
C SER A 133 -29.59 1.37 -13.57
N GLU A 134 -29.82 0.53 -12.55
CA GLU A 134 -30.44 0.94 -11.30
C GLU A 134 -29.47 1.81 -10.47
N ILE A 135 -28.17 1.49 -10.46
CA ILE A 135 -27.15 2.34 -9.84
C ILE A 135 -27.18 3.74 -10.45
N VAL A 136 -27.21 3.84 -11.79
CA VAL A 136 -27.29 5.13 -12.49
C VAL A 136 -28.60 5.87 -12.17
N GLU A 137 -29.74 5.17 -12.19
CA GLU A 137 -31.04 5.77 -11.85
C GLU A 137 -31.05 6.32 -10.42
N LEU A 138 -30.67 5.51 -9.43
CA LEU A 138 -30.66 5.91 -8.01
C LEU A 138 -29.65 7.03 -7.72
N SER A 139 -28.61 7.13 -8.54
CA SER A 139 -27.57 8.16 -8.43
C SER A 139 -27.96 9.49 -9.10
N SER A 140 -29.09 9.53 -9.83
CA SER A 140 -29.57 10.75 -10.48
C SER A 140 -29.90 11.85 -9.46
N PRO A 141 -29.83 13.14 -9.86
CA PRO A 141 -30.17 14.27 -9.00
C PRO A 141 -31.55 14.13 -8.31
N ASP A 142 -32.51 13.51 -8.99
CA ASP A 142 -33.89 13.38 -8.51
C ASP A 142 -34.09 12.24 -7.51
N ARG A 143 -33.16 11.27 -7.44
CA ARG A 143 -33.32 10.04 -6.64
C ARG A 143 -32.37 9.93 -5.46
N TYR A 144 -31.15 10.45 -5.58
CA TYR A 144 -30.10 10.18 -4.59
C TYR A 144 -30.45 10.69 -3.18
N GLN A 145 -31.17 11.82 -3.10
CA GLN A 145 -31.58 12.40 -1.83
C GLN A 145 -32.49 11.47 -1.05
N GLU A 146 -33.32 10.68 -1.73
CA GLU A 146 -34.27 9.78 -1.08
C GLU A 146 -33.65 8.40 -0.79
N GLN A 147 -32.79 7.91 -1.68
CA GLN A 147 -32.40 6.50 -1.71
C GLN A 147 -30.91 6.25 -1.50
N ILE A 148 -30.04 7.26 -1.40
CA ILE A 148 -28.61 7.05 -1.17
C ILE A 148 -28.16 7.68 0.14
N VAL A 149 -27.77 6.87 1.13
CA VAL A 149 -27.14 7.34 2.36
C VAL A 149 -25.63 7.34 2.17
N SER A 150 -25.03 8.53 2.18
CA SER A 150 -23.58 8.66 2.04
C SER A 150 -23.07 9.94 2.71
N PRO A 151 -22.09 9.88 3.62
CA PRO A 151 -21.41 11.08 4.12
C PRO A 151 -20.48 11.72 3.08
N LEU A 152 -20.25 11.06 1.93
CA LEU A 152 -19.47 11.60 0.81
C LEU A 152 -20.26 12.63 0.00
N ILE A 153 -21.59 12.65 0.16
CA ILE A 153 -22.49 13.59 -0.50
C ILE A 153 -23.15 14.45 0.58
N ARG A 154 -22.90 15.76 0.55
CA ARG A 154 -23.61 16.71 1.40
C ARG A 154 -24.59 17.50 0.54
N PRO A 155 -25.88 17.56 0.88
CA PRO A 155 -26.78 18.45 0.17
C PRO A 155 -26.36 19.91 0.43
N ARG A 156 -26.37 20.72 -0.62
CA ARG A 156 -26.33 22.19 -0.50
C ARG A 156 -27.65 22.71 0.06
N HIS A 157 -27.68 24.00 0.39
CA HIS A 157 -28.91 24.70 0.78
C HIS A 157 -30.01 24.61 -0.30
N ASP A 158 -29.65 24.50 -1.57
CA ASP A 158 -30.58 24.32 -2.71
C ASP A 158 -30.95 22.84 -2.98
N GLY A 159 -30.51 21.92 -2.12
CA GLY A 159 -30.70 20.49 -2.28
C GLY A 159 -29.71 19.81 -3.24
N THR A 160 -28.93 20.53 -4.04
CA THR A 160 -28.00 19.87 -4.99
C THR A 160 -26.88 19.11 -4.26
N PRO A 161 -26.37 18.00 -4.84
CA PRO A 161 -25.30 17.25 -4.20
C PRO A 161 -23.99 18.05 -4.23
N GLN A 162 -23.33 18.16 -3.08
CA GLN A 162 -21.98 18.69 -2.96
C GLN A 162 -21.06 17.68 -2.26
N PRO A 163 -20.03 17.20 -2.96
CA PRO A 163 -19.78 17.37 -4.39
C PRO A 163 -20.86 16.74 -5.26
N PRO A 164 -21.02 17.20 -6.52
CA PRO A 164 -21.99 16.62 -7.43
C PRO A 164 -21.67 15.14 -7.65
N ILE A 165 -22.71 14.31 -7.67
CA ILE A 165 -22.58 12.96 -8.20
C ILE A 165 -22.30 13.12 -9.69
N CYS A 166 -21.08 12.80 -10.10
CA CYS A 166 -20.70 12.87 -11.51
C CYS A 166 -21.09 11.54 -12.15
N ILE A 167 -22.10 11.58 -13.00
CA ILE A 167 -22.50 10.48 -13.86
C ILE A 167 -21.95 10.81 -15.25
N ASN A 168 -20.98 10.04 -15.71
CA ASN A 168 -20.71 9.89 -17.14
C ASN A 168 -21.31 8.54 -17.61
N ASN A 169 -21.41 8.31 -18.92
CA ASN A 169 -22.09 7.12 -19.46
C ASN A 169 -21.58 5.78 -18.90
N GLU A 170 -20.40 5.75 -18.29
CA GLU A 170 -19.71 4.53 -17.85
C GLU A 170 -19.23 4.57 -16.40
N THR A 171 -19.40 5.69 -15.67
CA THR A 171 -18.86 5.91 -14.32
C THR A 171 -19.78 6.80 -13.48
N VAL A 172 -20.00 6.39 -12.23
CA VAL A 172 -20.65 7.18 -11.19
C VAL A 172 -19.64 7.48 -10.08
N TYR A 173 -19.50 8.75 -9.71
CA TYR A 173 -18.64 9.19 -8.60
C TYR A 173 -19.45 9.66 -7.40
N PHE A 174 -19.07 9.18 -6.22
CA PHE A 174 -19.55 9.61 -4.90
C PHE A 174 -18.41 10.30 -4.15
N GLY A 175 -18.56 11.59 -3.84
CA GLY A 175 -17.46 12.39 -3.29
C GLY A 175 -16.61 13.06 -4.38
N ARG A 176 -15.65 13.91 -3.97
CA ARG A 176 -14.75 14.58 -4.90
C ARG A 176 -13.63 13.60 -5.21
N ARG A 177 -13.21 13.51 -6.47
CA ARG A 177 -12.07 12.67 -6.87
C ARG A 177 -10.81 12.94 -6.03
N SER A 178 -10.61 14.19 -5.66
CA SER A 178 -9.49 14.66 -4.83
C SER A 178 -9.91 15.10 -3.44
N GLY A 179 -11.11 14.67 -3.03
CA GLY A 179 -11.52 14.70 -1.64
C GLY A 179 -10.79 13.64 -0.83
N ARG A 180 -10.88 13.78 0.50
CA ARG A 180 -10.29 12.84 1.46
C ARG A 180 -10.76 11.40 1.27
N ASN A 181 -12.02 11.21 0.90
CA ASN A 181 -12.59 9.91 0.57
C ASN A 181 -13.51 10.08 -0.64
N SER A 182 -13.51 9.07 -1.52
CA SER A 182 -14.49 8.95 -2.59
C SER A 182 -14.74 7.47 -2.91
N ILE A 183 -15.89 7.20 -3.52
CA ILE A 183 -16.20 5.90 -4.11
C ILE A 183 -16.53 6.16 -5.57
N CYS A 184 -16.00 5.36 -6.49
CA CYS A 184 -16.48 5.34 -7.87
C CYS A 184 -16.96 3.95 -8.26
N ILE A 185 -17.98 3.91 -9.12
CA ILE A 185 -18.52 2.69 -9.70
C ILE A 185 -18.48 2.85 -11.20
N TYR A 186 -17.86 1.92 -11.92
CA TYR A 186 -17.73 2.04 -13.38
C TYR A 186 -17.69 0.72 -14.12
N ARG A 187 -17.95 0.82 -15.42
CA ARG A 187 -17.92 -0.26 -16.40
C ARG A 187 -16.48 -0.59 -16.82
N LYS A 188 -15.82 -1.46 -16.05
CA LYS A 188 -14.46 -1.92 -16.35
C LYS A 188 -14.42 -2.74 -17.63
N ASP A 189 -15.51 -3.43 -17.99
CA ASP A 189 -15.63 -4.16 -19.25
C ASP A 189 -15.46 -3.28 -20.49
N ARG A 190 -15.93 -2.03 -20.43
CA ARG A 190 -15.78 -1.06 -21.53
C ARG A 190 -14.35 -0.55 -21.64
N LEU A 191 -13.70 -0.30 -20.50
CA LEU A 191 -12.31 0.16 -20.45
C LEU A 191 -11.33 -0.92 -20.92
N GLU A 192 -11.53 -2.17 -20.50
CA GLU A 192 -10.69 -3.32 -20.87
C GLU A 192 -11.14 -3.98 -22.20
N GLN A 193 -12.22 -3.49 -22.81
CA GLN A 193 -12.81 -4.02 -24.04
C GLN A 193 -13.14 -5.53 -23.94
N THR A 194 -13.61 -5.98 -22.77
CA THR A 194 -13.96 -7.38 -22.51
C THR A 194 -15.38 -7.69 -22.98
N LYS A 195 -15.63 -8.95 -23.34
CA LYS A 195 -16.96 -9.42 -23.78
C LYS A 195 -17.91 -9.80 -22.63
N PHE A 196 -17.37 -10.03 -21.44
CA PHE A 196 -18.15 -10.38 -20.25
C PHE A 196 -18.45 -9.11 -19.42
N PRO A 197 -19.57 -9.07 -18.66
CA PRO A 197 -19.90 -7.94 -17.80
C PRO A 197 -18.86 -7.82 -16.70
N TRP A 198 -18.38 -6.59 -16.48
CA TRP A 198 -17.39 -6.31 -15.44
C TRP A 198 -17.61 -4.90 -14.91
N LEU A 199 -18.22 -4.83 -13.73
CA LEU A 199 -18.33 -3.60 -12.96
C LEU A 199 -17.23 -3.55 -11.91
N ARG A 200 -16.66 -2.38 -11.68
CA ARG A 200 -15.69 -2.14 -10.61
C ARG A 200 -16.22 -1.08 -9.67
N VAL A 201 -16.20 -1.39 -8.38
CA VAL A 201 -16.35 -0.40 -7.30
C VAL A 201 -14.96 -0.12 -6.75
N GLU A 202 -14.60 1.15 -6.62
CA GLU A 202 -13.29 1.56 -6.11
C GLU A 202 -13.49 2.50 -4.91
N TYR A 203 -12.99 2.09 -3.74
CA TYR A 203 -12.88 2.98 -2.58
C TYR A 203 -11.53 3.69 -2.63
N ARG A 204 -11.56 5.02 -2.59
CA ARG A 204 -10.37 5.87 -2.67
C ARG A 204 -10.26 6.70 -1.41
N THR A 205 -9.11 6.66 -0.75
CA THR A 205 -8.82 7.51 0.40
C THR A 205 -7.50 8.25 0.23
N GLN A 206 -7.55 9.55 0.47
CA GLN A 206 -6.41 10.45 0.64
C GLN A 206 -6.32 10.97 2.08
N ASP A 207 -7.21 10.49 2.96
CA ASP A 207 -7.19 10.79 4.38
C ASP A 207 -6.05 10.01 5.03
N ARG A 208 -4.94 10.69 5.35
CA ARG A 208 -3.74 10.06 5.91
C ARG A 208 -4.01 9.19 7.14
N PRO A 209 -4.86 9.59 8.12
CA PRO A 209 -5.21 8.71 9.24
C PRO A 209 -5.90 7.42 8.78
N THR A 210 -6.87 7.50 7.89
CA THR A 210 -7.56 6.33 7.34
C THR A 210 -6.62 5.45 6.52
N ALA A 211 -5.79 6.04 5.65
CA ALA A 211 -4.81 5.32 4.85
C ALA A 211 -3.78 4.58 5.73
N LYS A 212 -3.29 5.24 6.78
CA LYS A 212 -2.39 4.63 7.78
C LYS A 212 -3.07 3.47 8.50
N ALA A 213 -4.29 3.66 8.99
CA ALA A 213 -5.04 2.60 9.68
C ALA A 213 -5.27 1.37 8.79
N ILE A 214 -5.58 1.56 7.50
CA ILE A 214 -5.69 0.46 6.54
C ILE A 214 -4.34 -0.25 6.37
N ALA A 215 -3.26 0.50 6.17
CA ALA A 215 -1.92 -0.08 5.99
C ALA A 215 -1.46 -0.88 7.21
N GLU A 216 -1.71 -0.37 8.44
CA GLU A 216 -1.38 -1.07 9.69
C GLU A 216 -2.14 -2.39 9.81
N ARG A 217 -3.45 -2.40 9.55
CA ARG A 217 -4.26 -3.63 9.60
C ARG A 217 -3.81 -4.67 8.57
N ILE A 218 -3.52 -4.23 7.34
CA ILE A 218 -3.02 -5.16 6.30
C ILE A 218 -1.60 -5.66 6.64
N ALA A 219 -0.75 -4.81 7.22
CA ALA A 219 0.58 -5.19 7.70
C ALA A 219 0.51 -6.25 8.82
N THR A 220 -0.51 -6.21 9.68
CA THR A 220 -0.74 -7.21 10.74
C THR A 220 -1.44 -8.47 10.27
N GLY A 221 -1.85 -8.52 9.00
CA GLY A 221 -2.44 -9.71 8.38
C GLY A 221 -3.96 -9.73 8.34
N ASP A 222 -4.64 -8.62 8.59
CA ASP A 222 -6.09 -8.53 8.41
C ASP A 222 -6.48 -8.77 6.94
N GLU A 223 -7.64 -9.39 6.76
CA GLU A 223 -8.20 -9.62 5.42
C GLU A 223 -8.77 -8.32 4.83
N LEU A 224 -8.48 -8.09 3.54
CA LEU A 224 -8.92 -6.88 2.84
C LEU A 224 -10.43 -6.84 2.61
N GLY A 225 -11.07 -8.01 2.39
CA GLY A 225 -12.52 -8.14 2.15
C GLY A 225 -13.35 -7.51 3.26
N PRO A 226 -13.25 -8.01 4.51
CA PRO A 226 -13.99 -7.45 5.65
C PRO A 226 -13.65 -5.98 5.94
N LEU A 227 -12.39 -5.59 5.74
CA LEU A 227 -11.96 -4.21 5.94
C LEU A 227 -12.65 -3.26 4.95
N VAL A 228 -12.61 -3.57 3.64
CA VAL A 228 -13.18 -2.68 2.61
C VAL A 228 -14.70 -2.74 2.58
N SER A 229 -15.31 -3.91 2.81
CA SER A 229 -16.78 -4.06 2.83
C SER A 229 -17.39 -3.16 3.90
N GLY A 230 -16.76 -3.10 5.09
CA GLY A 230 -17.15 -2.22 6.19
C GLY A 230 -16.97 -0.73 5.86
N LEU A 231 -15.86 -0.36 5.20
CA LEU A 231 -15.63 1.01 4.75
C LEU A 231 -16.67 1.45 3.72
N VAL A 232 -16.91 0.64 2.69
CA VAL A 232 -17.90 0.94 1.65
C VAL A 232 -19.29 1.05 2.26
N ARG A 233 -19.71 0.12 3.13
CA ARG A 233 -21.00 0.17 3.83
C ARG A 233 -21.19 1.44 4.65
N ARG A 234 -20.12 1.94 5.28
CA ARG A 234 -20.13 3.19 6.05
C ARG A 234 -20.25 4.43 5.14
N PHE A 235 -19.63 4.39 3.97
CA PHE A 235 -19.50 5.56 3.08
C PHE A 235 -20.57 5.63 1.99
N LEU A 236 -21.21 4.51 1.62
CA LEU A 236 -22.23 4.46 0.59
C LEU A 236 -23.22 3.34 0.84
N ASP A 237 -24.49 3.68 0.82
CA ASP A 237 -25.56 2.71 1.01
C ASP A 237 -26.80 3.07 0.19
N PHE A 238 -27.20 2.14 -0.68
CA PHE A 238 -28.42 2.25 -1.48
C PHE A 238 -29.59 1.71 -0.69
N ARG A 239 -30.66 2.48 -0.57
CA ARG A 239 -31.83 2.19 0.25
C ARG A 239 -33.05 1.94 -0.61
N GLU A 240 -33.85 0.97 -0.21
CA GLU A 240 -35.13 0.68 -0.85
C GLU A 240 -36.09 1.85 -0.71
N LYS A 241 -37.01 2.01 -1.67
CA LYS A 241 -38.09 2.99 -1.55
C LYS A 241 -39.12 2.50 -0.53
N SER A 242 -39.42 3.33 0.47
CA SER A 242 -40.37 3.00 1.54
C SER A 242 -40.97 4.26 2.17
N TYR A 243 -42.05 4.09 2.93
CA TYR A 243 -42.68 5.14 3.74
C TYR A 243 -41.83 5.54 4.97
N LYS A 244 -40.85 4.72 5.35
CA LYS A 244 -39.92 5.04 6.45
C LYS A 244 -39.01 6.22 6.09
N THR A 245 -38.47 6.88 7.10
CA THR A 245 -37.40 7.88 6.93
C THR A 245 -36.18 7.21 6.28
N LYS A 246 -35.46 7.94 5.41
CA LYS A 246 -34.33 7.46 4.61
C LYS A 246 -33.34 6.56 5.39
N TYR A 247 -32.94 6.99 6.58
CA TYR A 247 -31.96 6.27 7.41
C TYR A 247 -32.50 4.98 8.05
N ASN A 248 -33.83 4.81 8.12
CA ASN A 248 -34.50 3.65 8.68
C ASN A 248 -35.01 2.67 7.60
N ARG A 249 -34.75 2.96 6.32
CA ARG A 249 -35.08 2.05 5.21
C ARG A 249 -34.04 0.93 5.16
N PRO A 250 -34.40 -0.30 4.78
CA PRO A 250 -33.40 -1.34 4.52
C PRO A 250 -32.51 -0.94 3.35
N SER A 251 -31.29 -1.46 3.34
CA SER A 251 -30.42 -1.42 2.17
C SER A 251 -31.02 -2.26 1.04
N CYS A 252 -30.81 -1.86 -0.21
CA CYS A 252 -31.23 -2.65 -1.36
C CYS A 252 -30.60 -4.05 -1.28
N ALA A 253 -31.39 -5.08 -1.62
CA ALA A 253 -30.96 -6.48 -1.54
C ALA A 253 -29.67 -6.75 -2.35
N TRP A 254 -29.60 -6.26 -3.59
CA TRP A 254 -28.43 -6.41 -4.46
C TRP A 254 -27.16 -5.80 -3.87
N TRP A 255 -27.29 -4.64 -3.20
CA TRP A 255 -26.15 -3.96 -2.59
C TRP A 255 -25.62 -4.73 -1.38
N SER A 256 -26.54 -5.21 -0.54
CA SER A 256 -26.24 -5.99 0.66
C SER A 256 -25.62 -7.34 0.31
N GLU A 257 -26.16 -8.03 -0.70
CA GLU A 257 -25.64 -9.29 -1.20
C GLU A 257 -24.23 -9.11 -1.79
N TRP A 258 -24.04 -8.09 -2.64
CA TRP A 258 -22.73 -7.80 -3.21
C TRP A 258 -21.69 -7.51 -2.11
N LEU A 259 -22.00 -6.65 -1.13
CA LEU A 259 -21.12 -6.37 0.00
C LEU A 259 -20.82 -7.64 0.83
N GLY A 260 -21.80 -8.52 1.04
CA GLY A 260 -21.61 -9.80 1.72
C GLY A 260 -20.73 -10.79 0.96
N ASN A 261 -20.61 -10.63 -0.36
CA ASN A 261 -19.66 -11.39 -1.18
C ASN A 261 -18.27 -10.76 -1.14
N VAL A 262 -18.15 -9.43 -1.21
CA VAL A 262 -16.88 -8.70 -1.05
C VAL A 262 -16.23 -9.01 0.30
N ASP A 263 -17.03 -9.11 1.36
CA ASP A 263 -16.60 -9.46 2.71
C ASP A 263 -15.82 -10.79 2.77
N LYS A 264 -16.16 -11.74 1.91
CA LYS A 264 -15.55 -13.07 1.84
C LYS A 264 -14.37 -13.14 0.87
N MET A 265 -14.08 -12.05 0.15
CA MET A 265 -12.99 -12.02 -0.81
C MET A 265 -11.66 -11.85 -0.09
N ILE A 266 -10.73 -12.74 -0.39
CA ILE A 266 -9.33 -12.62 0.02
C ILE A 266 -8.61 -11.79 -1.06
N ILE A 267 -7.60 -10.99 -0.66
CA ILE A 267 -6.70 -10.33 -1.61
C ILE A 267 -6.29 -11.35 -2.65
N SER A 268 -6.49 -11.06 -3.94
CA SER A 268 -6.00 -11.93 -5.00
C SER A 268 -4.48 -11.96 -4.89
N ARG A 269 -3.94 -12.92 -4.13
CA ARG A 269 -2.53 -13.28 -4.14
C ARG A 269 -2.35 -14.12 -5.40
N ASP A 270 -2.50 -13.48 -6.55
CA ASP A 270 -2.26 -14.12 -7.83
C ASP A 270 -0.80 -14.54 -7.84
N LEU A 271 -0.60 -15.85 -7.63
CA LEU A 271 0.51 -16.71 -7.98
C LEU A 271 1.77 -16.02 -8.52
N ALA A 272 2.34 -15.07 -7.79
CA ALA A 272 3.78 -14.94 -7.77
C ALA A 272 4.28 -16.36 -7.48
N PRO A 273 5.10 -16.98 -8.33
CA PRO A 273 5.60 -18.32 -8.07
C PRO A 273 6.13 -18.24 -6.65
N ARG A 274 5.52 -19.00 -5.72
CA ARG A 274 5.90 -18.99 -4.31
C ARG A 274 7.42 -19.11 -4.35
N ARG A 275 8.13 -18.00 -4.11
CA ARG A 275 9.58 -18.08 -3.96
C ARG A 275 9.73 -19.15 -2.90
N LYS A 276 10.40 -20.26 -3.22
CA LYS A 276 10.69 -21.31 -2.24
C LYS A 276 11.09 -20.52 -0.99
N PRO A 277 10.38 -20.68 0.15
CA PRO A 277 10.63 -19.84 1.31
C PRO A 277 12.14 -19.82 1.47
N VAL A 278 12.75 -18.63 1.37
CA VAL A 278 14.15 -18.45 1.70
C VAL A 278 14.29 -19.20 3.01
N ALA A 279 15.09 -20.28 3.00
CA ALA A 279 15.12 -21.24 4.09
C ALA A 279 15.13 -20.42 5.37
N LYS A 280 14.10 -20.59 6.23
CA LYS A 280 13.96 -19.79 7.46
C LYS A 280 15.37 -19.68 8.03
N PRO A 281 15.92 -18.47 8.26
CA PRO A 281 17.26 -18.36 8.80
C PRO A 281 17.29 -19.31 9.99
N LYS A 282 18.16 -20.33 9.92
CA LYS A 282 18.28 -21.34 10.96
C LYS A 282 18.32 -20.55 12.25
N ARG A 283 17.36 -20.82 13.16
CA ARG A 283 17.19 -20.12 14.43
C ARG A 283 18.59 -19.81 14.96
N SER A 284 18.96 -18.53 15.01
CA SER A 284 20.26 -18.14 15.50
C SER A 284 20.39 -18.77 16.88
N LYS A 285 21.42 -19.61 17.06
CA LYS A 285 21.71 -20.21 18.36
C LYS A 285 21.77 -19.08 19.38
N THR A 286 21.19 -19.28 20.56
CA THR A 286 21.34 -18.28 21.62
C THR A 286 22.80 -18.19 22.02
N MET A 287 23.21 -17.07 22.64
CA MET A 287 24.58 -16.92 23.10
C MET A 287 24.98 -18.05 24.06
N GLU A 288 24.06 -18.54 24.89
CA GLU A 288 24.31 -19.67 25.79
C GLU A 288 24.56 -20.99 25.02
N GLU A 289 23.87 -21.20 23.90
CA GLU A 289 24.09 -22.38 23.06
C GLU A 289 25.44 -22.31 22.33
N LEU A 290 25.87 -21.11 21.91
CA LEU A 290 27.19 -20.91 21.29
C LEU A 290 28.32 -21.12 22.31
N ILE A 291 28.15 -20.62 23.54
CA ILE A 291 29.12 -20.80 24.64
C ILE A 291 29.24 -22.28 25.00
N ARG A 292 28.12 -23.00 25.14
CA ARG A 292 28.14 -24.44 25.46
C ARG A 292 28.86 -25.26 24.39
N ASP A 293 28.61 -24.96 23.12
CA ASP A 293 29.26 -25.65 22.01
C ASP A 293 30.77 -25.36 21.97
N PHE A 294 31.17 -24.13 22.30
CA PHE A 294 32.58 -23.74 22.46
C PHE A 294 33.26 -24.49 23.61
N ASP A 295 32.65 -24.51 24.79
CA ASP A 295 33.20 -25.22 25.96
C ASP A 295 33.34 -26.73 25.70
N THR A 296 32.40 -27.31 24.96
CA THR A 296 32.44 -28.72 24.55
C THR A 296 33.60 -28.99 23.59
N LEU A 297 33.87 -28.05 22.66
CA LEU A 297 34.99 -28.14 21.72
C LEU A 297 36.34 -28.02 22.44
N MET A 298 36.43 -27.16 23.46
CA MET A 298 37.67 -26.90 24.21
C MET A 298 38.00 -27.97 25.26
N ALA A 299 37.07 -28.88 25.58
CA ALA A 299 37.28 -29.89 26.61
C ALA A 299 38.28 -31.01 26.21
N ARG A 300 38.52 -31.23 24.91
CA ARG A 300 39.54 -32.17 24.38
C ARG A 300 40.05 -31.71 23.01
N PRO A 301 40.97 -30.73 22.94
CA PRO A 301 41.37 -30.16 21.66
C PRO A 301 42.21 -31.15 20.86
N THR A 302 41.72 -31.54 19.70
CA THR A 302 42.54 -32.11 18.62
C THR A 302 42.95 -31.00 17.64
N GLU A 303 43.97 -31.24 16.83
CA GLU A 303 44.42 -30.28 15.81
C GLU A 303 43.32 -29.96 14.77
N SER A 304 42.42 -30.93 14.52
CA SER A 304 41.23 -30.74 13.69
C SER A 304 40.20 -29.78 14.32
N ASP A 305 40.15 -29.68 15.65
CA ASP A 305 39.17 -28.84 16.35
C ASP A 305 39.55 -27.35 16.29
N PHE A 306 40.86 -27.03 16.27
CA PHE A 306 41.33 -25.66 16.07
C PHE A 306 40.99 -25.12 14.68
N GLN A 307 41.00 -26.00 13.66
CA GLN A 307 40.60 -25.63 12.31
C GLN A 307 39.08 -25.41 12.23
N MET A 308 38.27 -26.27 12.87
CA MET A 308 36.83 -26.06 13.00
C MET A 308 36.48 -24.78 13.78
N LEU A 309 37.26 -24.43 14.81
CA LEU A 309 37.07 -23.21 15.59
C LEU A 309 37.37 -21.95 14.76
N SER A 310 38.45 -21.97 13.99
CA SER A 310 38.80 -20.88 13.08
C SER A 310 37.72 -20.65 12.02
N GLU A 311 37.17 -21.73 11.44
CA GLU A 311 36.06 -21.64 10.50
C GLU A 311 34.77 -21.12 11.14
N PHE A 312 34.48 -21.54 12.38
CA PHE A 312 33.31 -21.09 13.13
C PHE A 312 33.37 -19.60 13.43
N LEU A 313 34.50 -19.10 13.95
CA LEU A 313 34.71 -17.69 14.25
C LEU A 313 34.64 -16.83 12.97
N THR A 314 35.26 -17.30 11.89
CA THR A 314 35.20 -16.64 10.58
C THR A 314 33.77 -16.55 10.04
N ARG A 315 33.00 -17.65 10.12
CA ARG A 315 31.60 -17.71 9.66
C ARG A 315 30.69 -16.73 10.41
N HIS A 316 31.03 -16.40 11.65
CA HIS A 316 30.26 -15.49 12.50
C HIS A 316 30.85 -14.07 12.56
N GLY A 317 31.86 -13.75 11.73
CA GLY A 317 32.43 -12.40 11.63
C GLY A 317 33.28 -11.99 12.84
N ILE A 318 33.75 -12.95 13.64
CA ILE A 318 34.57 -12.72 14.83
C ILE A 318 36.04 -12.84 14.42
N THR A 319 36.63 -11.77 13.89
CA THR A 319 37.99 -11.80 13.30
C THR A 319 39.10 -11.24 14.19
N GLU A 320 38.81 -10.75 15.40
CA GLU A 320 39.79 -9.99 16.21
C GLU A 320 40.05 -10.55 17.63
N LEU A 321 40.37 -11.83 17.79
CA LEU A 321 40.79 -12.36 19.10
C LEU A 321 42.18 -13.02 19.15
N CYS A 322 43.04 -12.76 18.16
CA CYS A 322 44.46 -13.17 18.22
C CYS A 322 45.40 -11.98 18.10
N LYS A 323 45.34 -11.07 19.09
CA LYS A 323 46.48 -10.25 19.51
C LYS A 323 46.47 -10.20 21.03
N PHE A 324 47.24 -11.08 21.66
CA PHE A 324 47.63 -10.90 23.05
C PHE A 324 48.76 -9.86 23.07
N ASP A 325 48.48 -8.66 23.58
CA ASP A 325 49.45 -7.82 24.30
C ASP A 325 48.75 -6.65 25.04
N GLN A 326 49.02 -6.61 26.36
CA GLN A 326 48.94 -5.57 27.41
C GLN A 326 47.77 -4.54 27.52
N PRO A 327 47.42 -4.13 28.78
CA PRO A 327 46.23 -3.31 29.06
C PRO A 327 46.51 -1.82 28.84
N ALA A 328 45.61 -1.12 28.14
CA ALA A 328 45.61 0.34 28.08
C ALA A 328 44.19 0.92 28.22
N SER A 329 44.03 1.68 29.30
CA SER A 329 43.17 2.85 29.59
C SER A 329 41.77 2.98 28.97
N GLU A 330 40.81 3.26 29.86
CA GLU A 330 39.41 3.62 29.61
C GLU A 330 39.18 4.69 28.53
N PRO A 331 38.12 4.57 27.70
CA PRO A 331 37.69 5.64 26.81
C PRO A 331 36.83 6.69 27.54
N PRO A 332 36.91 7.98 27.16
CA PRO A 332 36.13 9.04 27.78
C PRO A 332 34.65 8.99 27.36
N ALA A 333 33.77 9.32 28.31
CA ALA A 333 32.34 9.42 28.12
C ALA A 333 31.97 10.61 27.19
N ILE A 334 31.11 10.35 26.20
CA ILE A 334 30.48 11.38 25.37
C ILE A 334 29.04 11.58 25.88
N PRO A 335 28.62 12.83 26.18
CA PRO A 335 27.25 13.09 26.61
C PRO A 335 26.30 13.09 25.40
N ILE A 336 25.21 12.32 25.52
CA ILE A 336 24.10 12.31 24.56
C ILE A 336 23.12 13.42 24.96
N GLU A 337 23.09 14.52 24.21
CA GLU A 337 21.99 15.49 24.27
C GLU A 337 20.82 15.00 23.40
N LEU A 338 19.69 14.72 24.05
CA LEU A 338 18.40 14.44 23.42
C LEU A 338 17.77 15.76 22.96
N LEU A 339 17.69 15.99 21.64
CA LEU A 339 16.86 17.05 21.09
C LEU A 339 15.38 16.64 21.11
N PRO A 340 14.46 17.55 21.49
CA PRO A 340 13.04 17.24 21.56
C PRO A 340 12.42 17.07 20.17
N ALA A 341 11.53 16.08 20.04
CA ALA A 341 10.73 15.86 18.86
C ALA A 341 9.82 17.08 18.59
N GLN A 342 10.03 17.76 17.47
CA GLN A 342 9.10 18.79 16.99
C GLN A 342 7.99 18.14 16.16
N GLU A 343 6.74 18.31 16.58
CA GLU A 343 5.57 18.00 15.78
C GLU A 343 5.43 19.01 14.64
N VAL A 344 5.68 18.57 13.41
CA VAL A 344 5.47 19.37 12.20
C VAL A 344 4.01 19.21 11.75
N ASN A 345 3.23 20.27 11.90
CA ASN A 345 1.89 20.39 11.33
C ASN A 345 1.98 20.55 9.81
N PHE A 346 1.46 19.58 9.05
CA PHE A 346 1.39 19.65 7.59
C PHE A 346 0.11 20.39 7.15
N ALA A 347 0.26 21.38 6.28
CA ALA A 347 -0.85 22.06 5.63
C ALA A 347 -1.64 21.10 4.71
N PRO A 348 -2.98 21.10 4.73
CA PRO A 348 -3.79 20.37 3.78
C PRO A 348 -4.00 21.23 2.54
N ASP A 349 -3.52 20.78 1.39
CA ASP A 349 -4.17 20.90 0.07
C ASP A 349 -3.16 20.49 -1.00
N ILE A 350 -3.59 19.66 -1.97
CA ILE A 350 -3.32 19.79 -3.43
C ILE A 350 -3.83 18.53 -4.17
N TRP A 351 -4.43 18.79 -5.33
CA TRP A 351 -5.28 17.95 -6.16
C TRP A 351 -4.47 17.35 -7.35
N PHE A 352 -4.87 16.17 -7.85
CA PHE A 352 -4.25 15.46 -8.99
C PHE A 352 -5.27 15.25 -10.12
N ASP A 353 -4.88 15.50 -11.38
CA ASP A 353 -5.63 15.15 -12.60
C ASP A 353 -5.34 13.71 -13.09
#